data_AF-A0A355PIF9-F1
#
_entry.id   AF-A0A355PIF9-F1
#
_cell.length_a   1.000
_cell.length_b   1.000
_cell.length_c   1.000
_cell.angle_alpha   90.00
_cell.angle_beta   90.00
_cell.angle_gamma   90.00
#
_symmetry.space_group_name_H-M   'P 1'
#
loop_
_entity.id
_entity.type
_entity.pdbx_description
1 polymer ?
#
loop_
_entity_poly.entity_id
_entity_poly.type
_entity_poly.pdbx_seq_one_letter_code
_entity_poly.pdbx_strand_id
1 'polypeptide(L)'
;MRVTQLVRQLMSNMTVRLSWGLVLATFSLLVLIACGIGLYALHHGATIVQSASDPQVQQLAFTSFATRIRWVLIGVVAMTVLTVVVVVWGVSANVLRPLDRLVGYFERMAQGDLSQQIQSPGNNEIGKLYSAMAHMQGSLSETVGVVRRSGTTIFERSQHIASGNNDLSSRTEQQASSLEETA
;
A
#
# COMPACT_ATOMS: atom_id res chain seq x y z
N MET A 1 19.67 10.33 12.84
CA MET A 1 18.35 9.79 13.27
C MET A 1 17.21 10.80 13.15
N ARG A 2 17.37 12.08 13.52
CA ARG A 2 16.28 13.08 13.39
C ARG A 2 15.83 13.35 11.94
N VAL A 3 16.77 13.45 10.99
CA VAL A 3 16.43 13.73 9.57
C VAL A 3 15.64 12.59 8.93
N THR A 4 16.02 11.34 9.18
CA THR A 4 15.29 10.18 8.66
C THR A 4 13.89 10.05 9.26
N GLN A 5 13.69 10.43 10.52
CA GLN A 5 12.36 10.51 11.13
C GLN A 5 11.52 11.65 10.53
N LEU A 6 12.12 12.82 10.29
CA LEU A 6 11.46 13.97 9.67
C LEU A 6 11.02 13.67 8.23
N VAL A 7 11.88 13.04 7.44
CA VAL A 7 11.56 12.60 6.07
C VAL A 7 10.44 11.54 6.09
N ARG A 8 10.51 10.57 7.02
CA ARG A 8 9.45 9.56 7.17
C ARG A 8 8.12 10.19 7.57
N GLN A 9 8.12 11.18 8.46
CA GLN A 9 6.93 11.87 8.94
C GLN A 9 6.31 12.79 7.88
N LEU A 10 7.14 13.46 7.07
CA LEU A 10 6.69 14.17 5.87
C LEU A 10 6.07 13.20 4.86
N MET A 11 6.73 12.07 4.59
CA MET A 11 6.25 11.06 3.64
C MET A 11 4.98 10.35 4.09
N SER A 12 4.76 10.14 5.39
CA SER A 12 3.56 9.44 5.90
C SER A 12 2.28 10.26 5.74
N ASN A 13 2.39 11.58 5.67
CA ASN A 13 1.26 12.49 5.45
C ASN A 13 1.10 12.92 3.98
N MET A 14 2.05 12.59 3.11
CA MET A 14 1.95 12.92 1.69
C MET A 14 1.02 11.95 0.97
N THR A 15 0.16 12.50 0.11
CA THR A 15 -0.62 11.73 -0.86
C THR A 15 0.33 11.02 -1.82
N VAL A 16 -0.01 9.79 -2.23
CA VAL A 16 0.82 9.01 -3.17
C VAL A 16 1.07 9.84 -4.43
N ARG A 17 0.06 10.57 -4.91
CA ARG A 17 0.13 11.47 -6.06
C ARG A 17 1.20 12.55 -5.93
N LEU A 18 1.30 13.19 -4.76
CA LEU A 18 2.28 14.25 -4.53
C LEU A 18 3.71 13.68 -4.52
N SER A 19 3.89 12.44 -4.04
CA SER A 19 5.21 11.77 -4.08
C SER A 19 5.71 11.54 -5.51
N TRP A 20 4.86 11.05 -6.41
CA TRP A 20 5.23 10.84 -7.82
C TRP A 20 5.49 12.15 -8.55
N GLY A 21 4.73 13.20 -8.24
CA GLY A 21 4.98 14.54 -8.78
C GLY A 21 6.37 15.05 -8.41
N LEU A 22 6.78 14.88 -7.14
CA LEU A 22 8.11 15.28 -6.68
C LEU A 22 9.21 14.46 -7.36
N VAL A 23 9.02 13.15 -7.51
CA VAL A 23 9.98 12.26 -8.18
C VAL A 23 10.17 12.67 -9.64
N LEU A 24 9.08 12.84 -10.39
CA LEU A 24 9.13 13.27 -11.79
C LEU A 24 9.78 14.65 -11.92
N ALA A 25 9.49 15.58 -11.00
CA ALA A 25 10.15 16.89 -10.98
C ALA A 25 11.66 16.78 -10.73
N THR A 26 12.09 15.96 -9.77
CA THR A 26 13.52 15.74 -9.50
C THR A 26 14.24 15.08 -10.67
N PHE A 27 13.59 14.11 -11.32
CA PHE A 27 14.15 13.43 -12.49
C PHE A 27 14.26 14.38 -13.69
N SER A 28 13.21 15.14 -13.99
CA SER A 28 13.24 16.17 -15.04
C SER A 28 14.32 17.23 -14.78
N LEU A 29 14.49 17.66 -13.53
CA LEU A 29 15.55 18.59 -13.15
C LEU A 29 16.95 17.97 -13.40
N LEU A 30 17.17 16.71 -13.05
CA LEU A 30 18.42 16.00 -13.33
C LEU A 30 18.71 15.92 -14.83
N VAL A 31 17.70 15.62 -15.65
CA VAL A 31 17.83 15.57 -17.11
C VAL A 31 18.20 16.94 -17.69
N LEU A 32 17.55 18.02 -17.21
CA LEU A 32 17.88 19.38 -17.65
C LEU A 32 19.31 19.78 -17.26
N ILE A 33 19.75 19.45 -16.05
CA ILE A 33 21.13 19.69 -15.60
C ILE A 33 22.12 18.92 -16.46
N ALA A 34 21.87 17.62 -16.72
CA ALA A 34 22.72 16.79 -17.55
C ALA A 34 22.83 17.34 -18.99
N CYS A 35 21.70 17.75 -19.58
CA CYS A 35 21.66 18.35 -20.90
C CYS A 35 22.41 19.69 -20.95
N GLY A 36 22.22 20.54 -19.93
CA GLY A 36 22.92 21.81 -19.80
C GLY A 36 24.45 21.64 -19.69
N ILE A 37 24.90 20.66 -18.92
CA ILE A 37 26.33 20.30 -18.81
C ILE A 37 26.87 19.84 -20.17
N GLY A 38 26.10 19.02 -20.91
CA GLY A 38 26.49 18.57 -22.24
C GLY A 38 26.66 19.73 -23.24
N LEU A 39 25.70 20.67 -23.26
CA LEU A 39 25.76 21.86 -24.12
C LEU A 39 26.92 22.78 -23.73
N TYR A 40 27.13 23.01 -22.44
CA TYR A 40 28.26 23.77 -21.92
C TYR A 40 29.59 23.13 -22.36
N ALA A 41 29.67 21.80 -22.27
CA ALA A 41 30.89 21.09 -22.61
C ALA A 41 31.23 21.19 -24.11
N LEU A 42 30.22 21.11 -24.98
CA LEU A 42 30.40 21.30 -26.43
C LEU A 42 30.84 22.73 -26.76
N HIS A 43 30.23 23.73 -26.13
CA HIS A 43 30.56 25.13 -26.39
C HIS A 43 31.98 25.49 -25.91
N HIS A 44 32.35 25.11 -24.68
CA HIS A 44 33.70 25.35 -24.15
C HIS A 44 34.77 24.50 -24.84
N GLY A 45 34.44 23.28 -25.28
CA GLY A 45 35.35 22.47 -26.08
C GLY A 45 35.73 23.16 -27.39
N ALA A 46 34.75 23.77 -28.07
CA ALA A 46 34.98 24.48 -29.34
C ALA A 46 35.86 25.74 -29.16
N THR A 47 35.69 26.48 -28.06
CA THR A 47 36.50 27.68 -27.79
C THR A 47 37.96 27.34 -27.47
N ILE A 48 38.22 26.25 -26.74
CA ILE A 48 39.59 25.77 -26.46
C ILE A 48 40.34 25.46 -27.75
N VAL A 49 39.66 24.85 -28.73
CA VAL A 49 40.25 24.52 -30.04
C VAL A 49 40.59 25.79 -30.83
N GLN A 50 39.86 26.89 -30.66
CA GLN A 50 40.07 28.13 -31.41
C GLN A 50 41.03 29.12 -30.73
N SER A 51 41.27 28.97 -29.41
CA SER A 51 41.96 29.99 -28.60
C SER A 51 43.49 29.99 -28.64
N ALA A 52 44.13 28.89 -29.06
CA ALA A 52 45.59 28.74 -29.05
C ALA A 52 46.10 28.24 -30.40
N SER A 53 47.10 28.93 -30.97
CA SER A 53 47.77 28.52 -32.21
C SER A 53 48.82 27.42 -31.99
N ASP A 54 49.28 27.24 -30.75
CA ASP A 54 50.25 26.21 -30.37
C ASP A 54 49.54 24.87 -30.07
N PRO A 55 49.85 23.79 -30.83
CA PRO A 55 49.26 22.47 -30.62
C PRO A 55 49.46 21.91 -29.20
N GLN A 56 50.58 22.22 -28.53
CA GLN A 56 50.88 21.66 -27.20
C GLN A 56 49.97 22.27 -26.13
N VAL A 57 49.75 23.58 -26.16
CA VAL A 57 48.88 24.30 -25.22
C VAL A 57 47.42 23.89 -25.39
N GLN A 58 46.98 23.69 -26.65
CA GLN A 58 45.64 23.22 -26.97
C GLN A 58 45.37 21.81 -26.41
N GLN A 59 46.33 20.90 -26.53
CA GLN A 59 46.20 19.52 -26.06
C GLN A 59 46.14 19.42 -24.52
N LEU A 60 46.93 20.22 -23.80
CA LEU A 60 46.89 20.31 -22.33
C LEU A 60 45.56 20.89 -21.82
N ALA A 61 45.06 21.95 -22.46
CA ALA A 61 43.77 22.55 -22.12
C ALA A 61 42.61 21.57 -22.35
N PHE A 62 42.61 20.85 -23.47
CA PHE A 62 41.57 19.87 -23.78
C PHE A 62 41.55 18.69 -22.81
N THR A 63 42.72 18.12 -22.47
CA THR A 63 42.80 16.95 -21.55
C THR A 63 42.37 17.28 -20.12
N SER A 64 42.74 18.47 -19.61
CA SER A 64 42.30 18.94 -18.30
C SER A 64 40.79 19.20 -18.25
N PHE A 65 40.24 19.79 -19.31
CA PHE A 65 38.80 20.00 -19.49
C PHE A 65 38.03 18.67 -19.56
N ALA A 66 38.48 17.74 -20.42
CA ALA A 66 37.88 16.41 -20.57
C ALA A 66 37.86 15.63 -19.23
N THR A 67 38.93 15.74 -18.44
CA THR A 67 39.01 15.10 -17.12
C THR A 67 37.98 15.68 -16.14
N ARG A 68 37.79 17.01 -16.12
CA ARG A 68 36.76 17.67 -15.29
C ARG A 68 35.35 17.24 -15.70
N ILE A 69 35.04 17.29 -17.00
CA ILE A 69 33.74 16.87 -17.53
C ILE A 69 33.48 15.39 -17.20
N ARG A 70 34.48 14.51 -17.29
CA ARG A 70 34.34 13.10 -16.93
C ARG A 70 33.87 12.91 -15.49
N TRP A 71 34.49 13.60 -14.52
CA TRP A 71 34.07 13.52 -13.12
C TRP A 71 32.67 14.08 -12.87
N VAL A 72 32.32 15.17 -13.57
CA VAL A 72 30.96 15.73 -13.52
C VAL A 72 29.92 14.73 -14.04
N LEU A 73 30.17 14.09 -15.20
CA LEU A 73 29.28 13.08 -15.77
C LEU A 73 29.11 11.87 -14.85
N ILE A 74 30.19 11.37 -14.25
CA ILE A 74 30.13 10.30 -13.25
C ILE A 74 29.25 10.72 -12.06
N GLY A 75 29.40 11.95 -11.58
CA GLY A 75 28.57 12.50 -10.50
C GLY A 75 27.08 12.54 -10.85
N VAL A 76 26.73 12.96 -12.06
CA VAL A 76 25.34 12.99 -12.56
C VAL A 76 24.74 11.59 -12.65
N VAL A 77 25.49 10.63 -13.17
CA VAL A 77 25.05 9.22 -13.23
C VAL A 77 24.83 8.67 -11.83
N ALA A 78 25.77 8.90 -10.91
CA ALA A 78 25.66 8.46 -9.52
C ALA A 78 24.42 9.07 -8.83
N MET A 79 24.16 10.37 -9.03
CA MET A 79 22.97 11.05 -8.49
C MET A 79 21.67 10.49 -9.07
N THR A 80 21.66 10.16 -10.37
CA THR A 80 20.50 9.53 -11.02
C THR A 80 20.21 8.17 -10.41
N VAL A 81 21.24 7.32 -10.28
CA VAL A 81 21.11 5.99 -9.66
C VAL A 81 20.64 6.10 -8.21
N LEU A 82 21.22 7.02 -7.43
CA LEU A 82 20.81 7.26 -6.05
C LEU A 82 19.32 7.65 -5.96
N THR A 83 18.86 8.52 -6.85
CA THR A 83 17.46 8.93 -6.92
C THR A 83 16.55 7.73 -7.19
N VAL A 84 16.89 6.89 -8.17
CA VAL A 84 16.13 5.66 -8.47
C VAL A 84 16.04 4.75 -7.26
N VAL A 85 17.16 4.52 -6.55
CA VAL A 85 17.18 3.67 -5.36
C VAL A 85 16.27 4.21 -4.26
N VAL A 86 16.32 5.51 -3.99
CA VAL A 86 15.46 6.17 -2.99
C VAL A 86 13.98 6.04 -3.36
N VAL A 87 13.64 6.21 -4.65
CA VAL A 87 12.27 6.08 -5.16
C VAL A 87 11.76 4.65 -5.00
N VAL A 88 12.50 3.66 -5.48
CA VAL A 88 12.11 2.24 -5.39
C VAL A 88 11.91 1.83 -3.94
N TRP A 89 12.82 2.25 -3.05
CA TRP A 89 12.71 2.00 -1.62
C TRP A 89 11.48 2.68 -1.00
N GLY A 90 11.24 3.95 -1.35
CA GLY A 90 10.08 4.72 -0.88
C GLY A 90 8.74 4.11 -1.31
N VAL A 91 8.61 3.73 -2.59
CA VAL A 91 7.40 3.09 -3.14
C VAL A 91 7.18 1.73 -2.48
N SER A 92 8.24 0.93 -2.31
CA SER A 92 8.15 -0.37 -1.64
C SER A 92 7.67 -0.23 -0.19
N ALA A 93 8.21 0.74 0.54
CA ALA A 93 7.87 0.95 1.95
C ALA A 93 6.47 1.56 2.16
N ASN A 94 6.05 2.48 1.30
CA ASN A 94 4.84 3.27 1.50
C ASN A 94 3.63 2.80 0.69
N VAL A 95 3.83 1.98 -0.34
CA VAL A 95 2.75 1.48 -1.21
C VAL A 95 2.71 -0.04 -1.19
N LEU A 96 3.76 -0.74 -1.65
CA LEU A 96 3.70 -2.20 -1.79
C LEU A 96 3.53 -2.92 -0.44
N ARG A 97 4.34 -2.59 0.58
CA ARG A 97 4.24 -3.25 1.89
C ARG A 97 2.89 -3.04 2.59
N PRO A 98 2.29 -1.83 2.60
CA PRO A 98 0.93 -1.66 3.10
C PRO A 98 -0.15 -2.41 2.30
N LEU A 99 -0.02 -2.49 0.98
CA LEU A 99 -0.95 -3.24 0.14
C LEU A 99 -0.85 -4.76 0.39
N ASP A 100 0.36 -5.28 0.54
CA ASP A 100 0.60 -6.69 0.87
C ASP A 100 -0.03 -7.06 2.23
N ARG A 101 0.05 -6.16 3.21
CA ARG A 101 -0.67 -6.31 4.49
C ARG A 101 -2.19 -6.33 4.32
N LEU A 102 -2.77 -5.56 3.39
CA LEU A 102 -4.21 -5.63 3.10
C LEU A 102 -4.60 -6.99 2.54
N VAL A 103 -3.78 -7.56 1.64
CA VAL A 103 -4.00 -8.91 1.11
C VAL A 103 -4.09 -9.94 2.24
N GLY A 104 -3.18 -9.87 3.23
CA GLY A 104 -3.25 -10.75 4.40
C GLY A 104 -4.53 -10.63 5.22
N TYR A 105 -5.13 -9.43 5.32
CA TYR A 105 -6.45 -9.29 5.95
C TYR A 105 -7.56 -9.91 5.08
N PHE A 106 -7.53 -9.73 3.77
CA PHE A 106 -8.50 -10.37 2.86
C PHE A 106 -8.45 -11.89 2.92
N GLU A 107 -7.26 -12.48 2.96
CA GLU A 107 -7.08 -13.94 3.08
C GLU A 107 -7.71 -14.48 4.37
N ARG A 108 -7.53 -13.78 5.50
CA ARG A 108 -8.15 -14.16 6.77
C ARG A 108 -9.67 -14.02 6.75
N MET A 109 -10.17 -12.92 6.18
CA MET A 109 -11.62 -12.73 6.00
C MET A 109 -12.24 -13.82 5.12
N ALA A 110 -11.53 -14.23 4.06
CA ALA A 110 -11.95 -15.34 3.20
C ALA A 110 -12.00 -16.69 3.93
N GLN A 111 -11.17 -16.87 4.97
CA GLN A 111 -11.21 -18.03 5.88
C GLN A 111 -12.26 -17.89 6.99
N GLY A 112 -13.00 -16.78 7.04
CA GLY A 112 -14.02 -16.51 8.05
C GLY A 112 -13.48 -15.90 9.36
N ASP A 113 -12.19 -15.58 9.44
CA ASP A 113 -11.61 -14.86 10.58
C ASP A 113 -11.82 -13.35 10.43
N LEU A 114 -12.81 -12.84 11.18
CA LEU A 114 -13.14 -11.41 11.26
C LEU A 114 -12.67 -10.77 12.57
N SER A 115 -11.86 -11.46 13.37
CA SER A 115 -11.48 -11.01 14.72
C SER A 115 -10.37 -9.95 14.74
N GLN A 116 -9.58 -9.87 13.67
CA GLN A 116 -8.43 -8.97 13.58
C GLN A 116 -8.86 -7.52 13.37
N GLN A 117 -8.37 -6.61 14.20
CA GLN A 117 -8.61 -5.18 13.99
C GLN A 117 -7.72 -4.61 12.87
N ILE A 118 -8.35 -4.08 11.83
CA ILE A 118 -7.67 -3.39 10.74
C ILE A 118 -7.32 -1.97 11.18
N GLN A 119 -6.04 -1.71 11.48
CA GLN A 119 -5.54 -0.38 11.84
C GLN A 119 -5.06 0.39 10.61
N SER A 120 -5.56 1.61 10.42
CA SER A 120 -5.15 2.47 9.29
C SER A 120 -3.83 3.21 9.59
N PRO A 121 -2.76 3.02 8.79
CA PRO A 121 -1.45 3.59 9.09
C PRO A 121 -1.29 5.08 8.70
N GLY A 122 -2.36 5.81 8.36
CA GLY A 122 -2.29 7.23 8.00
C GLY A 122 -3.57 7.77 7.36
N ASN A 123 -3.55 9.01 6.87
CA ASN A 123 -4.71 9.67 6.26
C ASN A 123 -4.57 9.91 4.74
N ASN A 124 -3.67 9.19 4.08
CA ASN A 124 -3.47 9.24 2.62
C ASN A 124 -4.39 8.23 1.89
N GLU A 125 -4.21 8.06 0.58
CA GLU A 125 -5.01 7.14 -0.22
C GLU A 125 -4.93 5.68 0.27
N ILE A 126 -3.76 5.26 0.76
CA ILE A 126 -3.59 3.93 1.36
C ILE A 126 -4.35 3.85 2.69
N GLY A 127 -4.27 4.88 3.53
CA GLY A 127 -5.04 4.96 4.77
C GLY A 127 -6.55 4.89 4.55
N LYS A 128 -7.06 5.57 3.50
CA LYS A 128 -8.46 5.47 3.09
C LYS A 128 -8.85 4.06 2.67
N LEU A 129 -7.97 3.34 1.98
CA LEU A 129 -8.19 1.95 1.60
C LEU A 129 -8.28 1.03 2.83
N TYR A 130 -7.42 1.22 3.83
CA TYR A 130 -7.51 0.53 5.12
C TYR A 130 -8.85 0.79 5.82
N SER A 131 -9.28 2.06 5.89
CA SER A 131 -10.54 2.43 6.52
C SER A 131 -11.75 1.83 5.81
N ALA A 132 -11.75 1.81 4.47
CA ALA A 132 -12.82 1.17 3.70
C ALA A 132 -12.87 -0.34 3.93
N MET A 133 -11.71 -1.00 4.01
CA MET A 133 -11.64 -2.43 4.31
C MET A 133 -12.11 -2.74 5.74
N ALA A 134 -11.76 -1.91 6.73
CA ALA A 134 -12.25 -2.04 8.10
C ALA A 134 -13.78 -1.93 8.16
N HIS A 135 -14.37 -1.02 7.40
CA HIS A 135 -15.82 -0.88 7.29
C HIS A 135 -16.47 -2.15 6.70
N MET A 136 -15.90 -2.70 5.62
CA MET A 136 -16.35 -3.95 5.00
C MET A 136 -16.31 -5.13 5.98
N GLN A 137 -15.20 -5.28 6.73
CA GLN A 137 -15.07 -6.32 7.75
C GLN A 137 -16.16 -6.18 8.83
N GLY A 138 -16.43 -4.96 9.29
CA GLY A 138 -17.47 -4.68 10.27
C GLY A 138 -18.86 -5.12 9.80
N SER A 139 -19.25 -4.73 8.58
CA SER A 139 -20.54 -5.12 8.00
C SER A 139 -20.67 -6.64 7.80
N LEU A 140 -19.58 -7.31 7.41
CA LEU A 140 -19.57 -8.77 7.27
C LEU A 140 -19.72 -9.45 8.63
N SER A 141 -19.02 -8.97 9.66
CA SER A 141 -19.11 -9.48 11.04
C SER A 141 -20.52 -9.31 11.60
N GLU A 142 -21.16 -8.18 11.35
CA GLU A 142 -22.55 -7.93 11.75
C GLU A 142 -23.50 -8.92 11.08
N THR A 143 -23.36 -9.11 9.76
CA THR A 143 -24.18 -10.03 8.97
C THR A 143 -24.07 -11.46 9.49
N VAL A 144 -22.83 -11.96 9.71
CA VAL A 144 -22.58 -13.28 10.30
C VAL A 144 -23.19 -13.38 11.71
N GLY A 145 -23.07 -12.32 12.52
CA GLY A 145 -23.66 -12.24 13.84
C GLY A 145 -25.19 -12.35 13.83
N VAL A 146 -25.85 -11.70 12.87
CA VAL A 146 -27.31 -11.81 12.66
C VAL A 146 -27.70 -13.24 12.30
N VAL A 147 -27.02 -13.85 11.32
CA VAL A 147 -27.30 -15.25 10.89
C VAL A 147 -27.15 -16.22 12.07
N ARG A 148 -26.09 -16.08 12.88
CA ARG A 148 -25.87 -16.93 14.06
C ARG A 148 -26.98 -16.78 15.11
N ARG A 149 -27.39 -15.54 15.44
CA ARG A 149 -28.48 -15.29 16.41
C ARG A 149 -29.83 -15.80 15.91
N SER A 150 -30.10 -15.66 14.62
CA SER A 150 -31.30 -16.23 14.01
C SER A 150 -31.28 -17.76 14.11
N GLY A 151 -30.13 -18.39 13.86
CA GLY A 151 -29.94 -19.83 14.02
C GLY A 151 -30.19 -20.34 15.44
N THR A 152 -29.64 -19.66 16.46
CA THR A 152 -29.90 -20.03 17.87
C THR A 152 -31.38 -19.87 18.23
N THR A 153 -32.01 -18.79 17.78
CA THR A 153 -33.45 -18.55 18.01
C THR A 153 -34.31 -19.63 17.36
N ILE A 154 -34.00 -20.05 16.12
CA ILE A 154 -34.72 -21.13 15.43
C ILE A 154 -34.53 -22.47 16.17
N PHE A 155 -33.31 -22.76 16.64
CA PHE A 155 -33.01 -23.97 17.38
C PHE A 155 -33.79 -24.05 18.70
N GLU A 156 -33.79 -22.97 19.49
CA GLU A 156 -34.54 -22.87 20.75
C GLU A 156 -36.05 -23.05 20.52
N ARG A 157 -36.61 -22.38 19.49
CA ARG A 157 -38.03 -22.52 19.12
C ARG A 157 -38.37 -23.94 18.68
N SER A 158 -37.46 -24.61 17.96
CA SER A 158 -37.66 -25.99 17.51
C SER A 158 -37.68 -26.97 18.69
N GLN A 159 -36.82 -26.77 19.70
CA GLN A 159 -36.89 -27.54 20.95
C GLN A 159 -38.22 -27.31 21.69
N HIS A 160 -38.69 -26.06 21.76
CA HIS A 160 -39.99 -25.76 22.34
C HIS A 160 -41.13 -26.47 21.61
N ILE A 161 -41.15 -26.43 20.27
CA ILE A 161 -42.15 -27.14 19.47
C ILE A 161 -42.09 -28.65 19.73
N ALA A 162 -40.90 -29.25 19.73
CA ALA A 162 -40.73 -30.67 20.00
C ALA A 162 -41.26 -31.07 21.39
N SER A 163 -40.95 -30.27 22.42
CA SER A 163 -41.47 -30.49 23.77
C SER A 163 -43.00 -30.38 23.84
N GLY A 164 -43.58 -29.39 23.15
CA GLY A 164 -45.03 -29.22 23.07
C GLY A 164 -45.72 -30.34 22.30
N ASN A 165 -45.07 -30.89 21.28
CA ASN A 165 -45.61 -32.02 20.51
C ASN A 165 -45.60 -33.31 21.34
N ASN A 166 -44.58 -33.52 22.18
CA ASN A 166 -44.54 -34.64 23.14
C ASN A 166 -45.66 -34.53 24.19
N ASP A 167 -45.88 -33.34 24.76
CA ASP A 167 -46.99 -33.11 25.71
C ASP A 167 -48.35 -33.38 25.05
N LEU A 168 -48.55 -32.89 23.82
CA LEU A 168 -49.78 -33.12 23.07
C LEU A 168 -49.98 -34.61 22.74
N SER A 169 -48.93 -35.32 22.35
CA SER A 169 -48.97 -36.77 22.11
C SER A 169 -49.37 -37.53 23.37
N SER A 170 -48.75 -37.21 24.51
CA SER A 170 -49.07 -37.82 25.81
C SER A 170 -50.52 -37.59 26.21
N ARG A 171 -51.03 -36.36 26.04
CA ARG A 171 -52.44 -36.04 26.29
C ARG A 171 -53.40 -36.76 25.35
N THR A 172 -53.00 -36.97 24.10
CA THR A 172 -53.80 -37.69 23.09
C THR A 172 -53.86 -39.18 23.42
N GLU A 173 -52.75 -39.80 23.82
CA GLU A 173 -52.71 -41.19 24.31
C GLU A 173 -53.59 -41.37 25.55
N GLN A 174 -53.51 -40.43 26.49
CA GLN A 174 -54.33 -40.48 27.70
C GLN A 174 -55.83 -40.36 27.38
N GLN A 175 -56.21 -39.47 26.45
CA GLN A 175 -57.59 -39.36 25.96
C GLN A 175 -58.06 -40.65 25.27
N ALA A 176 -57.24 -41.22 24.38
CA ALA A 176 -57.57 -42.47 23.71
C ALA A 176 -57.81 -43.62 24.71
N SER A 177 -56.97 -43.73 25.75
CA SER A 177 -57.15 -44.74 26.79
C SER A 177 -58.45 -44.55 27.60
N SER A 178 -58.82 -43.31 27.91
CA SER A 178 -60.07 -43.03 28.63
C SER A 178 -61.31 -43.35 27.81
N LEU A 179 -61.24 -43.19 26.48
CA LEU A 179 -62.30 -43.59 25.56
C LEU A 179 -62.44 -45.12 25.51
N GLU A 180 -61.31 -45.84 25.48
CA GLU A 180 -61.28 -47.31 25.54
C GLU A 180 -61.85 -47.86 26.85
N GLU A 181 -61.61 -47.21 27.99
CA GLU A 181 -62.18 -47.61 29.28
C GLU A 181 -63.71 -47.41 29.37
N THR A 182 -64.29 -46.53 28.53
CA THR A 182 -65.73 -46.26 28.48
C THR A 182 -66.53 -47.02 27.41
N ALA A 183 -65.87 -47.73 26.50
CA ALA A 183 -66.50 -48.47 25.38
C ALA A 183 -66.68 -49.96 25.70
#